data_AF-A0A0D6JQ22-F1
#
_entry.id   AF-A0A0D6JQ22-F1
#
_cell.length_a   1.000
_cell.length_b   1.000
_cell.length_c   1.000
_cell.angle_alpha   90.00
_cell.angle_beta   90.00
_cell.angle_gamma   90.00
#
_symmetry.space_group_name_H-M   'P 1'
#
loop_
_entity.id
_entity.type
_entity.pdbx_description
1 polymer ?
#
loop_
_entity_poly.entity_id
_entity_poly.type
_entity_poly.pdbx_seq_one_letter_code
_entity_poly.pdbx_strand_id
1 'polypeptide(L)'
;MSPDDVPPADDDSEAVRARDDSESDSDSPSDAPRSDDRSSLSRRQLLGLVGGAGAVGGIGWFRPTWLPDPITDWLTTVYPNPPSNYVWRPPVSDEHADAAVRRLEETVEQAKQLRSRIDLDSVDEEMRFHLRGSPAGGHLESAKEERDTRDRLFSATYGMLFAGEAVGYAKIALGEEDPEARLERGRELREASDAVADSISAYRVSAPGRDLGYLYAIERELAFVRISSHWNGTSVGGDPDSVDEYSPHGLASTWGSQLRAEQRLANARHYREQYRSGLGDDPQPRRERLDDALRGLLAETDRFPRRDEMRTKLEDELELDRSSPYGAARWGLYMLCFDNGFRFYGNDLRRDLTVFRVVKTGQALLARRAHDFALDALDVDPGDTDYDSGRSFRAKRRAMRDFRATRDEYDSNFAGVVANEAASIIRAGEVSLEMGDGPAWKERVESAVYYLVGAGMMRELGNVVEPLVSRDAT
;
A
#
# COMPACT_ATOMS: atom_id res chain seq x y z
N MET A 1 27.54 -33.53 5.58
CA MET A 1 28.45 -33.58 6.73
C MET A 1 28.17 -32.35 7.58
N SER A 2 27.66 -32.55 8.79
CA SER A 2 27.84 -31.66 9.96
C SER A 2 28.90 -32.36 10.86
N PRO A 3 29.63 -31.70 11.78
CA PRO A 3 29.05 -30.86 12.84
C PRO A 3 29.87 -29.66 13.40
N ASP A 4 29.16 -28.84 14.18
CA ASP A 4 29.49 -28.09 15.43
C ASP A 4 30.62 -27.03 15.48
N ASP A 5 30.25 -25.79 15.82
CA ASP A 5 30.48 -25.23 17.17
C ASP A 5 29.68 -23.91 17.41
N VAL A 6 29.14 -23.81 18.63
CA VAL A 6 28.25 -22.80 19.26
C VAL A 6 28.88 -22.53 20.65
N PRO A 7 28.56 -21.46 21.44
CA PRO A 7 28.53 -20.00 21.29
C PRO A 7 29.62 -19.34 22.21
N PRO A 8 29.46 -18.11 22.78
CA PRO A 8 28.65 -18.00 24.01
C PRO A 8 27.76 -16.75 24.12
N ALA A 9 26.70 -16.92 24.90
CA ALA A 9 26.04 -15.87 25.67
C ALA A 9 26.73 -15.79 27.04
N ASP A 10 26.85 -14.58 27.61
CA ASP A 10 26.98 -14.37 29.05
C ASP A 10 26.17 -13.13 29.42
N ASP A 11 25.22 -13.37 30.31
CA ASP A 11 24.48 -12.44 31.16
C ASP A 11 25.13 -12.53 32.55
N ASP A 12 25.35 -11.40 33.25
CA ASP A 12 25.53 -11.40 34.71
C ASP A 12 25.42 -9.98 35.32
N SER A 13 24.18 -9.66 35.74
CA SER A 13 23.75 -9.61 37.15
C SER A 13 24.46 -8.73 38.21
N GLU A 14 23.64 -7.84 38.78
CA GLU A 14 23.43 -7.52 40.23
C GLU A 14 24.57 -7.06 41.17
N ALA A 15 24.35 -5.94 41.88
CA ALA A 15 23.85 -5.92 43.27
C ALA A 15 24.06 -4.56 44.01
N VAL A 16 23.08 -4.20 44.87
CA VAL A 16 23.20 -3.83 46.32
C VAL A 16 22.14 -2.80 46.78
N ARG A 17 21.03 -3.34 47.32
CA ARG A 17 20.39 -3.19 48.66
C ARG A 17 20.33 -1.85 49.45
N ALA A 18 19.20 -1.79 50.18
CA ALA A 18 18.90 -1.25 51.54
C ALA A 18 18.28 0.17 51.61
N ARG A 19 17.02 0.36 52.05
CA ARG A 19 16.35 0.25 53.38
C ARG A 19 16.44 1.52 54.26
N ASP A 20 15.26 1.90 54.75
CA ASP A 20 14.87 2.65 55.96
C ASP A 20 14.93 4.18 56.04
N ASP A 21 13.72 4.70 56.29
CA ASP A 21 13.28 5.67 57.31
C ASP A 21 13.74 7.13 57.25
N SER A 22 12.77 8.02 57.03
CA SER A 22 12.37 9.00 58.06
C SER A 22 11.12 9.79 57.67
N GLU A 23 10.23 9.87 58.65
CA GLU A 23 8.99 10.64 58.75
C GLU A 23 9.23 12.14 58.52
N SER A 24 8.23 12.86 57.99
CA SER A 24 7.53 13.94 58.73
C SER A 24 6.53 14.72 57.86
N ASP A 25 5.39 14.99 58.49
CA ASP A 25 4.22 15.74 58.04
C ASP A 25 4.52 17.16 57.53
N SER A 26 3.69 17.68 56.61
CA SER A 26 2.75 18.81 56.87
C SER A 26 2.35 19.60 55.60
N ASP A 27 1.05 19.94 55.58
CA ASP A 27 0.38 21.10 54.99
C ASP A 27 0.15 21.27 53.46
N SER A 28 -1.13 21.55 53.16
CA SER A 28 -1.75 21.93 51.87
C SER A 28 -1.36 23.37 51.43
N PRO A 29 -2.06 23.99 50.45
CA PRO A 29 -2.17 23.75 49.00
C PRO A 29 -1.61 24.94 48.19
N SER A 30 -1.08 24.74 46.98
CA SER A 30 -0.86 25.90 46.08
C SER A 30 -0.73 25.54 44.60
N ASP A 31 -1.30 26.45 43.81
CA ASP A 31 -1.42 26.53 42.37
C ASP A 31 -0.21 26.04 41.55
N ALA A 32 -0.47 25.17 40.57
CA ALA A 32 0.37 25.02 39.39
C ALA A 32 -0.50 25.20 38.12
N PRO A 33 -0.10 26.09 37.18
CA PRO A 33 -0.91 26.48 36.05
C PRO A 33 -0.96 25.43 34.95
N ARG A 34 -2.12 25.33 34.29
CA ARG A 34 -2.30 24.67 33.00
C ARG A 34 -1.32 25.26 31.99
N SER A 35 -0.44 24.45 31.44
CA SER A 35 0.35 24.80 30.25
C SER A 35 -0.52 24.68 29.00
N ASP A 36 -1.44 25.64 28.82
CA ASP A 36 -1.87 26.09 27.50
C ASP A 36 -0.90 27.19 27.08
N ASP A 37 0.09 26.85 26.25
CA ASP A 37 0.85 27.85 25.50
C ASP A 37 1.24 27.26 24.14
N ARG A 38 0.23 26.98 23.32
CA ARG A 38 0.41 27.05 21.86
C ARG A 38 0.67 28.51 21.54
N SER A 39 1.95 28.84 21.40
CA SER A 39 2.45 30.15 20.98
C SER A 39 1.76 30.57 19.67
N SER A 40 0.72 31.39 19.82
CA SER A 40 -0.02 32.00 18.73
C SER A 40 0.82 33.16 18.17
N LEU A 41 1.70 32.85 17.22
CA LEU A 41 2.44 33.88 16.50
C LEU A 41 1.47 34.70 15.64
N SER A 42 1.35 35.98 16.00
CA SER A 42 0.49 36.98 15.38
C SER A 42 0.87 37.25 13.92
N ARG A 43 -0.14 37.44 13.06
CA ARG A 43 -0.02 37.79 11.62
C ARG A 43 0.95 38.94 11.32
N ARG A 44 1.31 39.78 12.29
CA ARG A 44 2.30 40.87 12.11
C ARG A 44 3.76 40.40 12.24
N GLN A 45 4.07 39.34 12.97
CA GLN A 45 5.42 38.72 12.96
C GLN A 45 5.63 37.85 11.71
N LEU A 46 4.54 37.27 11.18
CA LEU A 46 4.52 36.57 9.88
C LEU A 46 4.74 37.52 8.69
N LEU A 47 4.53 38.83 8.86
CA LEU A 47 4.86 39.86 7.87
C LEU A 47 6.23 40.52 8.12
N GLY A 48 6.79 40.41 9.34
CA GLY A 48 8.11 40.93 9.68
C GLY A 48 9.26 40.08 9.12
N LEU A 49 9.07 38.76 9.02
CA LEU A 49 9.98 37.85 8.30
C LEU A 49 9.82 37.91 6.77
N VAL A 50 8.76 38.55 6.29
CA VAL A 50 8.46 38.83 4.87
C VAL A 50 8.99 40.22 4.44
N GLY A 51 9.53 41.01 5.38
CA GLY A 51 10.04 42.37 5.15
C GLY A 51 11.33 42.49 4.30
N GLY A 52 11.87 41.38 3.79
CA GLY A 52 13.02 41.37 2.88
C GLY A 52 12.81 40.56 1.58
N ALA A 53 11.58 40.08 1.32
CA ALA A 53 11.27 39.22 0.18
C ALA A 53 10.11 39.78 -0.64
N GLY A 54 10.35 40.90 -1.33
CA GLY A 54 9.44 41.41 -2.35
C GLY A 54 9.47 40.54 -3.61
N ALA A 55 8.80 39.37 -3.61
CA ALA A 55 8.54 38.60 -4.84
C ALA A 55 7.54 37.44 -4.71
N VAL A 56 6.54 37.45 -3.81
CA VAL A 56 5.56 36.33 -3.74
C VAL A 56 4.53 36.36 -4.91
N GLY A 57 4.51 37.44 -5.71
CA GLY A 57 3.68 37.56 -6.91
C GLY A 57 4.33 37.14 -8.24
N GLY A 58 5.57 36.61 -8.25
CA GLY A 58 6.39 36.46 -9.46
C GLY A 58 6.96 35.06 -9.76
N ILE A 59 6.47 33.99 -9.10
CA ILE A 59 7.04 32.62 -9.21
C ILE A 59 6.80 31.98 -10.61
N GLY A 60 6.06 32.66 -11.49
CA GLY A 60 5.93 32.28 -12.90
C GLY A 60 7.12 32.65 -13.78
N TRP A 61 7.98 33.60 -13.38
CA TRP A 61 9.01 34.18 -14.25
C TRP A 61 10.45 33.71 -13.98
N PHE A 62 10.75 33.17 -12.79
CA PHE A 62 12.09 32.66 -12.47
C PHE A 62 12.15 31.13 -12.60
N ARG A 63 13.20 30.60 -13.25
CA ARG A 63 13.42 29.15 -13.31
C ARG A 63 13.65 28.64 -11.88
N PRO A 64 12.94 27.58 -11.42
CA PRO A 64 13.05 27.02 -10.07
C PRO A 64 14.49 26.80 -9.59
N THR A 65 15.39 26.42 -10.49
CA THR A 65 16.81 26.14 -10.22
C THR A 65 17.65 27.38 -9.93
N TRP A 66 17.04 28.57 -9.85
CA TRP A 66 17.71 29.83 -9.50
C TRP A 66 17.42 30.26 -8.06
N LEU A 67 16.52 29.55 -7.37
CA LEU A 67 16.20 29.79 -5.97
C LEU A 67 17.19 29.02 -5.07
N PRO A 68 17.51 29.57 -3.88
CA PRO A 68 18.27 28.84 -2.87
C PRO A 68 17.57 27.54 -2.46
N ASP A 69 18.37 26.51 -2.24
CA ASP A 69 17.90 25.16 -1.96
C ASP A 69 16.85 25.04 -0.84
N PRO A 70 17.02 25.68 0.34
CA PRO A 70 16.03 25.60 1.41
C PRO A 70 14.65 26.15 1.00
N ILE A 71 14.61 27.10 0.07
CA ILE A 71 13.36 27.68 -0.42
C ILE A 71 12.66 26.69 -1.35
N THR A 72 13.40 26.04 -2.24
CA THR A 72 12.86 25.07 -3.21
C THR A 72 12.52 23.72 -2.59
N ASP A 73 13.26 23.29 -1.56
CA ASP A 73 12.90 22.14 -0.73
C ASP A 73 11.57 22.43 0.00
N TRP A 74 11.45 23.58 0.68
CA TRP A 74 10.19 23.98 1.31
C TRP A 74 9.04 24.08 0.31
N LEU A 75 9.26 24.70 -0.86
CA LEU A 75 8.26 24.78 -1.92
C LEU A 75 7.86 23.39 -2.43
N THR A 76 8.80 22.45 -2.48
CA THR A 76 8.50 21.07 -2.89
C THR A 76 7.58 20.42 -1.88
N THR A 77 7.80 20.57 -0.58
CA THR A 77 6.90 20.04 0.46
C THR A 77 5.52 20.70 0.41
N VAL A 78 5.43 22.03 0.42
CA VAL A 78 4.11 22.70 0.50
C VAL A 78 3.31 22.67 -0.81
N TYR A 79 3.94 22.36 -1.95
CA TYR A 79 3.23 22.29 -3.22
C TYR A 79 2.28 21.09 -3.24
N PRO A 80 1.01 21.26 -3.66
CA PRO A 80 0.01 20.21 -3.53
C PRO A 80 0.39 18.92 -4.24
N ASN A 81 0.18 17.79 -3.56
CA ASN A 81 0.24 16.46 -4.15
C ASN A 81 -1.13 16.03 -4.72
N PRO A 82 -1.19 14.92 -5.48
CA PRO A 82 -2.46 14.32 -5.85
C PRO A 82 -3.26 14.01 -4.58
N PRO A 83 -4.60 14.18 -4.59
CA PRO A 83 -5.43 13.85 -3.44
C PRO A 83 -5.13 12.43 -2.95
N SER A 84 -4.97 12.25 -1.64
CA SER A 84 -4.77 10.92 -1.03
C SER A 84 -5.95 9.98 -1.34
N ASN A 85 -7.14 10.55 -1.58
CA ASN A 85 -8.37 9.86 -1.98
C ASN A 85 -8.59 9.78 -3.50
N TYR A 86 -7.57 10.01 -4.33
CA TYR A 86 -7.72 9.96 -5.79
C TYR A 86 -8.12 8.57 -6.33
N VAL A 87 -7.84 7.49 -5.59
CA VAL A 87 -8.22 6.14 -5.98
C VAL A 87 -9.74 6.08 -6.06
N TRP A 88 -10.29 5.91 -7.26
CA TRP A 88 -11.70 5.59 -7.34
C TRP A 88 -11.94 4.25 -6.64
N ARG A 89 -12.96 4.21 -5.77
CA ARG A 89 -13.37 3.04 -5.01
C ARG A 89 -14.90 3.00 -4.96
N PRO A 90 -15.53 1.80 -5.01
CA PRO A 90 -16.97 1.68 -4.80
C PRO A 90 -17.39 2.29 -3.46
N PRO A 91 -18.52 3.02 -3.37
CA PRO A 91 -19.02 3.56 -2.12
C PRO A 91 -19.25 2.46 -1.08
N VAL A 92 -19.12 2.80 0.20
CA VAL A 92 -19.34 1.88 1.32
C VAL A 92 -20.50 2.43 2.14
N SER A 93 -21.54 1.61 2.33
CA SER A 93 -22.67 1.95 3.20
C SER A 93 -22.29 1.84 4.68
N ASP A 94 -22.95 2.62 5.55
CA ASP A 94 -22.81 2.48 7.00
C ASP A 94 -23.10 1.04 7.46
N GLU A 95 -24.17 0.44 6.96
CA GLU A 95 -24.56 -0.94 7.30
C GLU A 95 -23.45 -1.96 7.01
N HIS A 96 -22.76 -1.83 5.87
CA HIS A 96 -21.66 -2.73 5.52
C HIS A 96 -20.41 -2.48 6.36
N ALA A 97 -20.09 -1.22 6.66
CA ALA A 97 -18.99 -0.87 7.54
C ALA A 97 -19.24 -1.37 8.98
N ASP A 98 -20.43 -1.11 9.52
CA ASP A 98 -20.83 -1.51 10.88
C ASP A 98 -20.91 -3.03 11.03
N ALA A 99 -21.32 -3.75 9.98
CA ALA A 99 -21.26 -5.21 9.97
C ALA A 99 -19.83 -5.74 10.08
N ALA A 100 -18.86 -5.09 9.41
CA ALA A 100 -17.45 -5.45 9.53
C ALA A 100 -16.89 -5.13 10.94
N VAL A 101 -17.27 -3.97 11.51
CA VAL A 101 -16.89 -3.59 12.89
C VAL A 101 -17.43 -4.60 13.89
N ARG A 102 -18.73 -4.93 13.83
CA ARG A 102 -19.36 -5.91 14.72
C ARG A 102 -18.67 -7.28 14.64
N ARG A 103 -18.32 -7.73 13.44
CA ARG A 103 -17.58 -8.99 13.28
C ARG A 103 -16.19 -8.91 13.94
N LEU A 104 -15.52 -7.76 13.87
CA LEU A 104 -14.22 -7.57 14.53
C LEU A 104 -14.39 -7.60 16.05
N GLU A 105 -15.43 -6.95 16.58
CA GLU A 105 -15.77 -7.00 18.01
C GLU A 105 -15.98 -8.44 18.47
N GLU A 106 -16.82 -9.20 17.77
CA GLU A 106 -17.10 -10.61 18.09
C GLU A 106 -15.81 -11.45 18.10
N THR A 107 -14.93 -11.24 17.13
CA THR A 107 -13.64 -11.93 17.05
C THR A 107 -12.70 -11.54 18.19
N VAL A 108 -12.66 -10.26 18.56
CA VAL A 108 -11.86 -9.77 19.71
C VAL A 108 -12.38 -10.36 21.02
N GLU A 109 -13.69 -10.42 21.22
CA GLU A 109 -14.27 -11.03 22.41
C GLU A 109 -14.00 -12.53 22.46
N GLN A 110 -14.06 -13.23 21.34
CA GLN A 110 -13.64 -14.63 21.25
C GLN A 110 -12.16 -14.80 21.66
N ALA A 111 -11.25 -13.96 21.14
CA ALA A 111 -9.83 -14.01 21.48
C ALA A 111 -9.61 -13.79 22.99
N LYS A 112 -10.28 -12.81 23.58
CA LYS A 112 -10.21 -12.53 25.04
C LYS A 112 -10.72 -13.72 25.86
N GLN A 113 -11.84 -14.33 25.45
CA GLN A 113 -12.41 -15.49 26.14
C GLN A 113 -11.45 -16.68 26.11
N LEU A 114 -10.86 -16.99 24.95
CA LEU A 114 -9.84 -18.04 24.83
C LEU A 114 -8.61 -17.72 25.68
N ARG A 115 -8.09 -16.50 25.60
CA ARG A 115 -6.95 -16.04 26.41
C ARG A 115 -7.20 -16.17 27.90
N SER A 116 -8.43 -15.96 28.38
CA SER A 116 -8.75 -16.05 29.82
C SER A 116 -8.58 -17.45 30.41
N ARG A 117 -8.48 -18.47 29.56
CA ARG A 117 -8.31 -19.89 29.94
C ARG A 117 -6.84 -20.32 29.98
N ILE A 118 -5.91 -19.43 29.61
CA ILE A 118 -4.48 -19.73 29.47
C ILE A 118 -3.74 -19.08 30.63
N ASP A 119 -2.86 -19.85 31.27
CA ASP A 119 -1.83 -19.32 32.15
C ASP A 119 -0.67 -18.79 31.30
N LEU A 120 -0.42 -17.47 31.35
CA LEU A 120 0.63 -16.85 30.54
C LEU A 120 2.04 -17.24 31.02
N ASP A 121 2.18 -17.70 32.25
CA ASP A 121 3.47 -18.14 32.78
C ASP A 121 3.80 -19.57 32.30
N SER A 122 2.81 -20.31 31.79
CA SER A 122 2.98 -21.68 31.29
C SER A 122 3.29 -21.79 29.80
N VAL A 123 3.27 -20.68 29.05
CA VAL A 123 3.59 -20.64 27.62
C VAL A 123 5.00 -20.03 27.39
N ASP A 124 5.58 -20.27 26.22
CA ASP A 124 6.84 -19.65 25.83
C ASP A 124 6.72 -18.12 25.63
N GLU A 125 7.86 -17.42 25.53
CA GLU A 125 7.91 -15.96 25.43
C GLU A 125 7.26 -15.42 24.15
N GLU A 126 7.41 -16.13 23.03
CA GLU A 126 6.81 -15.73 21.75
C GLU A 126 5.28 -15.78 21.87
N MET A 127 4.73 -16.90 22.31
CA MET A 127 3.29 -17.07 22.51
C MET A 127 2.75 -16.10 23.55
N ARG A 128 3.49 -15.85 24.64
CA ARG A 128 3.16 -14.83 25.64
C ARG A 128 3.05 -13.43 25.04
N PHE A 129 3.98 -13.04 24.17
CA PHE A 129 3.97 -11.75 23.50
C PHE A 129 2.65 -11.54 22.71
N HIS A 130 2.26 -12.53 21.90
CA HIS A 130 1.04 -12.46 21.09
C HIS A 130 -0.25 -12.53 21.92
N LEU A 131 -0.26 -13.25 23.06
CA LEU A 131 -1.43 -13.38 23.93
C LEU A 131 -1.63 -12.24 24.93
N ARG A 132 -0.61 -11.40 25.17
CA ARG A 132 -0.68 -10.29 26.15
C ARG A 132 -1.27 -9.00 25.56
N GLY A 133 -1.17 -8.82 24.25
CA GLY A 133 -1.61 -7.59 23.56
C GLY A 133 -3.13 -7.42 23.45
N SER A 134 -3.56 -6.25 22.97
CA SER A 134 -4.94 -6.08 22.49
C SER A 134 -5.13 -6.95 21.25
N PRO A 135 -6.14 -7.86 21.20
CA PRO A 135 -6.28 -8.80 20.09
C PRO A 135 -6.36 -8.14 18.71
N ALA A 136 -6.96 -6.95 18.59
CA ALA A 136 -7.04 -6.23 17.32
C ALA A 136 -5.95 -5.18 17.11
N GLY A 137 -4.95 -5.08 18.00
CA GLY A 137 -3.85 -4.12 17.86
C GLY A 137 -4.26 -2.64 17.82
N GLY A 138 -5.40 -2.28 18.43
CA GLY A 138 -5.95 -0.92 18.39
C GLY A 138 -6.88 -0.62 17.20
N HIS A 139 -6.97 -1.53 16.22
CA HIS A 139 -7.81 -1.34 15.04
C HIS A 139 -9.31 -1.37 15.34
N LEU A 140 -9.74 -2.04 16.43
CA LEU A 140 -11.14 -2.05 16.80
C LEU A 140 -11.58 -0.67 17.30
N GLU A 141 -10.76 -0.05 18.13
CA GLU A 141 -10.96 1.30 18.65
C GLU A 141 -10.97 2.30 17.50
N SER A 142 -9.97 2.24 16.59
CA SER A 142 -9.99 3.06 15.37
C SER A 142 -11.27 2.85 14.57
N ALA A 143 -11.68 1.60 14.33
CA ALA A 143 -12.88 1.33 13.54
C ALA A 143 -14.19 1.82 14.18
N LYS A 144 -14.23 2.05 15.51
CA LYS A 144 -15.38 2.64 16.21
C LYS A 144 -15.39 4.17 16.18
N GLU A 145 -14.20 4.77 16.19
CA GLU A 145 -14.02 6.23 16.26
C GLU A 145 -14.08 6.89 14.89
N GLU A 146 -13.73 6.16 13.83
CA GLU A 146 -13.71 6.68 12.46
C GLU A 146 -15.11 7.13 11.98
N ARG A 147 -15.19 8.33 11.42
CA ARG A 147 -16.45 8.87 10.87
C ARG A 147 -16.70 8.40 9.44
N ASP A 148 -15.64 8.32 8.64
CA ASP A 148 -15.72 7.87 7.25
C ASP A 148 -16.00 6.37 7.19
N THR A 149 -16.99 5.94 6.40
CA THR A 149 -17.40 4.53 6.30
C THR A 149 -16.30 3.63 5.74
N ARG A 150 -15.46 4.17 4.86
CA ARG A 150 -14.40 3.40 4.23
C ARG A 150 -13.21 3.24 5.17
N ASP A 151 -12.88 4.26 5.93
CA ASP A 151 -11.80 4.17 6.93
C ASP A 151 -12.22 3.24 8.08
N ARG A 152 -13.50 3.27 8.50
CA ARG A 152 -14.09 2.24 9.38
C ARG A 152 -13.93 0.84 8.82
N LEU A 153 -14.39 0.60 7.58
CA LEU A 153 -14.30 -0.71 6.93
C LEU A 153 -12.85 -1.18 6.78
N PHE A 154 -11.92 -0.26 6.46
CA PHE A 154 -10.50 -0.55 6.34
C PHE A 154 -9.92 -1.01 7.68
N SER A 155 -10.12 -0.24 8.74
CA SER A 155 -9.67 -0.56 10.10
C SER A 155 -10.26 -1.88 10.58
N ALA A 156 -11.57 -2.10 10.38
CA ALA A 156 -12.22 -3.35 10.73
C ALA A 156 -11.63 -4.55 9.98
N THR A 157 -11.46 -4.43 8.66
CA THR A 157 -10.90 -5.51 7.81
C THR A 157 -9.44 -5.81 8.16
N TYR A 158 -8.65 -4.80 8.49
CA TYR A 158 -7.24 -4.99 8.85
C TYR A 158 -7.10 -5.55 10.28
N GLY A 159 -7.93 -5.10 11.23
CA GLY A 159 -8.00 -5.64 12.58
C GLY A 159 -8.33 -7.13 12.64
N MET A 160 -9.08 -7.67 11.66
CA MET A 160 -9.36 -9.11 11.57
C MET A 160 -8.09 -9.97 11.50
N LEU A 161 -7.01 -9.45 10.89
CA LEU A 161 -5.74 -10.16 10.81
C LEU A 161 -5.20 -10.43 12.22
N PHE A 162 -5.07 -9.38 13.02
CA PHE A 162 -4.53 -9.49 14.38
C PHE A 162 -5.47 -10.24 15.31
N ALA A 163 -6.77 -9.94 15.24
CA ALA A 163 -7.75 -10.59 16.12
C ALA A 163 -7.82 -12.10 15.83
N GLY A 164 -7.73 -12.48 14.56
CA GLY A 164 -7.65 -13.88 14.16
C GLY A 164 -6.34 -14.55 14.58
N GLU A 165 -5.21 -13.87 14.44
CA GLU A 165 -3.91 -14.37 14.91
C GLU A 165 -3.93 -14.63 16.43
N ALA A 166 -4.51 -13.71 17.20
CA ALA A 166 -4.71 -13.89 18.64
C ALA A 166 -5.62 -15.09 18.98
N VAL A 167 -6.70 -15.30 18.21
CA VAL A 167 -7.53 -16.52 18.33
C VAL A 167 -6.70 -17.78 18.06
N GLY A 168 -5.91 -17.77 16.98
CA GLY A 168 -5.07 -18.91 16.60
C GLY A 168 -4.03 -19.26 17.67
N TYR A 169 -3.30 -18.26 18.17
CA TYR A 169 -2.36 -18.45 19.29
C TYR A 169 -3.05 -19.02 20.52
N ALA A 170 -4.22 -18.51 20.87
CA ALA A 170 -4.95 -18.99 22.04
C ALA A 170 -5.43 -20.44 21.86
N LYS A 171 -5.88 -20.82 20.67
CA LYS A 171 -6.26 -22.21 20.36
C LYS A 171 -5.08 -23.16 20.41
N ILE A 172 -3.94 -22.76 19.88
CA ILE A 172 -2.69 -23.54 19.93
C ILE A 172 -2.27 -23.77 21.37
N ALA A 173 -2.23 -22.72 22.20
CA ALA A 173 -1.87 -22.82 23.62
C ALA A 173 -2.80 -23.75 24.40
N LEU A 174 -4.08 -23.80 24.04
CA LEU A 174 -5.09 -24.66 24.66
C LEU A 174 -5.10 -26.10 24.10
N GLY A 175 -4.31 -26.39 23.06
CA GLY A 175 -4.36 -27.68 22.35
C GLY A 175 -5.68 -27.92 21.61
N GLU A 176 -6.38 -26.85 21.23
CA GLU A 176 -7.69 -26.89 20.54
C GLU A 176 -7.60 -26.58 19.04
N GLU A 177 -6.38 -26.57 18.50
CA GLU A 177 -6.13 -26.26 17.10
C GLU A 177 -6.19 -27.51 16.23
N ASP A 178 -6.78 -27.37 15.04
CA ASP A 178 -6.92 -28.44 14.05
C ASP A 178 -6.38 -27.93 12.69
N PRO A 179 -5.12 -28.27 12.35
CA PRO A 179 -4.50 -27.86 11.08
C PRO A 179 -5.27 -28.34 9.84
N GLU A 180 -5.88 -29.53 9.87
CA GLU A 180 -6.65 -30.05 8.73
C GLU A 180 -7.92 -29.24 8.51
N ALA A 181 -8.61 -28.88 9.59
CA ALA A 181 -9.76 -27.97 9.51
C ALA A 181 -9.37 -26.57 9.00
N ARG A 182 -8.13 -26.10 9.26
CA ARG A 182 -7.62 -24.84 8.68
C ARG A 182 -7.39 -24.95 7.18
N LEU A 183 -6.80 -26.05 6.71
CA LEU A 183 -6.63 -26.27 5.27
C LEU A 183 -7.98 -26.33 4.56
N GLU A 184 -8.94 -27.08 5.10
CA GLU A 184 -10.28 -27.15 4.53
C GLU A 184 -10.96 -25.79 4.48
N ARG A 185 -10.82 -24.98 5.55
CA ARG A 185 -11.32 -23.61 5.55
C ARG A 185 -10.69 -22.76 4.45
N GLY A 186 -9.39 -22.93 4.19
CA GLY A 186 -8.69 -22.28 3.08
C GLY A 186 -9.31 -22.66 1.73
N ARG A 187 -9.63 -23.95 1.52
CA ARG A 187 -10.27 -24.45 0.28
C ARG A 187 -11.67 -23.87 0.10
N GLU A 188 -12.51 -23.90 1.13
CA GLU A 188 -13.84 -23.29 1.11
C GLU A 188 -13.80 -21.80 0.71
N LEU A 189 -12.81 -21.06 1.21
CA LEU A 189 -12.63 -19.65 0.86
C LEU A 189 -12.24 -19.45 -0.61
N ARG A 190 -11.41 -20.33 -1.17
CA ARG A 190 -11.06 -20.32 -2.59
C ARG A 190 -12.28 -20.64 -3.45
N GLU A 191 -13.01 -21.70 -3.15
CA GLU A 191 -14.24 -22.06 -3.87
C GLU A 191 -15.27 -20.93 -3.83
N ALA A 192 -15.46 -20.32 -2.66
CA ALA A 192 -16.39 -19.20 -2.52
C ALA A 192 -15.92 -17.94 -3.25
N SER A 193 -14.61 -17.73 -3.37
CA SER A 193 -14.02 -16.67 -4.21
C SER A 193 -14.27 -16.94 -5.69
N ASP A 194 -14.04 -18.17 -6.15
CA ASP A 194 -14.22 -18.59 -7.54
C ASP A 194 -15.69 -18.50 -7.95
N ALA A 195 -16.61 -18.90 -7.08
CA ALA A 195 -18.05 -18.71 -7.30
C ALA A 195 -18.44 -17.24 -7.49
N VAL A 196 -17.77 -16.30 -6.80
CA VAL A 196 -18.00 -14.86 -7.02
C VAL A 196 -17.41 -14.42 -8.37
N ALA A 197 -16.20 -14.87 -8.73
CA ALA A 197 -15.57 -14.58 -10.02
C ALA A 197 -16.42 -15.11 -11.20
N ASP A 198 -16.87 -16.36 -11.13
CA ASP A 198 -17.74 -16.98 -12.14
C ASP A 198 -19.04 -16.21 -12.32
N SER A 199 -19.57 -15.63 -11.24
CA SER A 199 -20.80 -14.86 -11.27
C SER A 199 -20.68 -13.50 -11.98
N ILE A 200 -19.46 -13.05 -12.29
CA ILE A 200 -19.15 -11.83 -13.08
C ILE A 200 -18.36 -12.13 -14.36
N SER A 201 -18.11 -13.41 -14.65
CA SER A 201 -17.28 -13.93 -15.74
C SER A 201 -17.51 -13.29 -17.10
N ALA A 202 -18.76 -13.01 -17.47
CA ALA A 202 -19.09 -12.40 -18.76
C ALA A 202 -18.65 -10.91 -18.90
N TYR A 203 -18.26 -10.26 -17.79
CA TYR A 203 -17.84 -8.86 -17.73
C TYR A 203 -18.84 -7.93 -18.41
N ARG A 204 -20.11 -8.04 -18.02
CA ARG A 204 -21.18 -7.26 -18.64
C ARG A 204 -21.04 -5.79 -18.27
N VAL A 205 -21.21 -4.88 -19.22
CA VAL A 205 -21.16 -3.44 -18.95
C VAL A 205 -22.25 -2.69 -19.70
N SER A 206 -22.77 -1.65 -19.08
CA SER A 206 -23.65 -0.64 -19.70
C SER A 206 -22.91 0.68 -19.92
N ALA A 207 -22.00 1.01 -18.99
CA ALA A 207 -21.12 2.18 -19.02
C ALA A 207 -19.68 1.72 -18.70
N PRO A 208 -18.84 1.41 -19.71
CA PRO A 208 -17.52 0.81 -19.51
C PRO A 208 -16.64 1.55 -18.50
N GLY A 209 -16.58 2.89 -18.58
CA GLY A 209 -15.79 3.71 -17.66
C GLY A 209 -16.24 3.61 -16.19
N ARG A 210 -17.53 3.37 -15.92
CA ARG A 210 -18.06 3.16 -14.56
C ARG A 210 -17.90 1.71 -14.12
N ASP A 211 -18.35 0.79 -14.97
CA ASP A 211 -18.56 -0.62 -14.62
C ASP A 211 -17.24 -1.40 -14.52
N LEU A 212 -16.24 -1.08 -15.36
CA LEU A 212 -14.91 -1.69 -15.24
C LEU A 212 -14.21 -1.28 -13.93
N GLY A 213 -14.51 -0.09 -13.40
CA GLY A 213 -14.04 0.31 -12.07
C GLY A 213 -14.58 -0.63 -10.99
N TYR A 214 -15.89 -0.89 -10.99
CA TYR A 214 -16.50 -1.83 -10.05
C TYR A 214 -15.96 -3.25 -10.20
N LEU A 215 -15.86 -3.75 -11.44
CA LEU A 215 -15.30 -5.08 -11.72
C LEU A 215 -13.86 -5.20 -11.19
N TYR A 216 -13.02 -4.18 -11.39
CA TYR A 216 -11.68 -4.15 -10.80
C TYR A 216 -11.72 -4.23 -9.27
N ALA A 217 -12.60 -3.47 -8.62
CA ALA A 217 -12.71 -3.48 -7.17
C ALA A 217 -13.13 -4.85 -6.62
N ILE A 218 -14.08 -5.53 -7.29
CA ILE A 218 -14.49 -6.90 -6.94
C ILE A 218 -13.30 -7.84 -7.09
N GLU A 219 -12.66 -7.88 -8.26
CA GLU A 219 -11.55 -8.80 -8.53
C GLU A 219 -10.32 -8.53 -7.66
N ARG A 220 -10.06 -7.28 -7.28
CA ARG A 220 -9.00 -6.92 -6.34
C ARG A 220 -9.25 -7.55 -4.97
N GLU A 221 -10.49 -7.50 -4.46
CA GLU A 221 -10.82 -8.15 -3.20
C GLU A 221 -10.68 -9.68 -3.32
N LEU A 222 -11.13 -10.29 -4.43
CA LEU A 222 -10.97 -11.74 -4.68
C LEU A 222 -9.50 -12.15 -4.79
N ALA A 223 -8.65 -11.34 -5.41
CA ALA A 223 -7.21 -11.57 -5.44
C ALA A 223 -6.61 -11.62 -4.04
N PHE A 224 -7.05 -10.71 -3.14
CA PHE A 224 -6.63 -10.75 -1.73
C PHE A 224 -7.21 -11.95 -0.98
N VAL A 225 -8.44 -12.40 -1.27
CA VAL A 225 -8.99 -13.64 -0.71
C VAL A 225 -8.09 -14.83 -1.06
N ARG A 226 -7.70 -14.96 -2.34
CA ARG A 226 -6.82 -16.06 -2.79
C ARG A 226 -5.46 -16.03 -2.10
N ILE A 227 -4.83 -14.85 -1.99
CA ILE A 227 -3.55 -14.68 -1.28
C ILE A 227 -3.69 -15.05 0.21
N SER A 228 -4.73 -14.55 0.87
CA SER A 228 -4.92 -14.73 2.32
C SER A 228 -5.52 -16.09 2.70
N SER A 229 -6.10 -16.84 1.75
CA SER A 229 -6.68 -18.17 2.01
C SER A 229 -5.63 -19.23 2.38
N HIS A 230 -4.40 -19.10 1.87
CA HIS A 230 -3.29 -20.05 2.07
C HIS A 230 -1.95 -19.29 2.13
N TRP A 231 -1.81 -18.44 3.15
CA TRP A 231 -0.61 -17.62 3.31
C TRP A 231 0.68 -18.46 3.38
N ASN A 232 0.63 -19.62 4.04
CA ASN A 232 1.80 -20.47 4.28
C ASN A 232 2.09 -21.49 3.15
N GLY A 233 1.08 -21.88 2.37
CA GLY A 233 1.22 -22.95 1.37
C GLY A 233 1.54 -22.48 -0.05
N THR A 234 1.42 -21.18 -0.35
CA THR A 234 1.64 -20.68 -1.72
C THR A 234 2.55 -19.45 -1.78
N SER A 235 2.63 -18.68 -0.70
CA SER A 235 3.41 -17.42 -0.70
C SER A 235 4.86 -17.60 -0.23
N VAL A 236 5.18 -18.68 0.48
CA VAL A 236 6.55 -19.01 0.96
C VAL A 236 7.17 -20.23 0.27
N GLY A 237 6.50 -20.80 -0.74
CA GLY A 237 7.03 -21.91 -1.55
C GLY A 237 6.88 -23.32 -0.94
N GLY A 238 6.05 -23.46 0.09
CA GLY A 238 5.65 -24.76 0.66
C GLY A 238 4.58 -25.50 -0.16
N ASP A 239 4.22 -26.71 0.26
CA ASP A 239 3.09 -27.45 -0.32
C ASP A 239 1.75 -26.88 0.19
N PRO A 240 0.87 -26.38 -0.69
CA PRO A 240 -0.41 -25.79 -0.29
C PRO A 240 -1.37 -26.77 0.40
N ASP A 241 -1.16 -28.08 0.25
CA ASP A 241 -1.98 -29.13 0.82
C ASP A 241 -1.29 -29.88 1.98
N SER A 242 -0.11 -29.43 2.42
CA SER A 242 0.61 -30.04 3.55
C SER A 242 0.36 -29.30 4.86
N VAL A 243 -0.02 -30.05 5.90
CA VAL A 243 -0.07 -29.57 7.29
C VAL A 243 1.28 -29.65 7.99
N ASP A 244 2.22 -30.45 7.46
CA ASP A 244 3.47 -30.82 8.12
C ASP A 244 4.47 -29.65 8.22
N GLU A 245 4.17 -28.54 7.55
CA GLU A 245 5.02 -27.34 7.48
C GLU A 245 4.53 -26.17 8.36
N TYR A 246 3.42 -26.33 9.11
CA TYR A 246 2.95 -25.27 9.99
C TYR A 246 3.76 -25.20 11.29
N SER A 247 4.60 -24.17 11.42
CA SER A 247 5.02 -23.70 12.74
C SER A 247 3.80 -23.16 13.51
N PRO A 248 3.83 -23.15 14.86
CA PRO A 248 2.79 -22.52 15.67
C PRO A 248 2.46 -21.08 15.22
N HIS A 249 3.48 -20.28 14.92
CA HIS A 249 3.32 -18.94 14.35
C HIS A 249 2.62 -18.98 12.98
N GLY A 250 3.04 -19.87 12.07
CA GLY A 250 2.42 -20.01 10.74
C GLY A 250 0.95 -20.40 10.81
N LEU A 251 0.58 -21.25 11.76
CA LEU A 251 -0.80 -21.69 11.97
C LEU A 251 -1.67 -20.58 12.59
N ALA A 252 -1.15 -19.84 13.57
CA ALA A 252 -1.82 -18.66 14.12
C ALA A 252 -2.00 -17.55 13.06
N SER A 253 -0.96 -17.27 12.27
CA SER A 253 -1.02 -16.31 11.16
C SER A 253 -2.05 -16.73 10.09
N THR A 254 -2.25 -18.04 9.90
CA THR A 254 -3.27 -18.57 9.00
C THR A 254 -4.69 -18.25 9.48
N TRP A 255 -4.98 -18.30 10.78
CA TRP A 255 -6.26 -17.83 11.32
C TRP A 255 -6.52 -16.36 10.99
N GLY A 256 -5.56 -15.49 11.26
CA GLY A 256 -5.65 -14.07 10.95
C GLY A 256 -5.89 -13.82 9.46
N SER A 257 -5.12 -14.51 8.62
CA SER A 257 -5.23 -14.41 7.17
C SER A 257 -6.60 -14.87 6.66
N GLN A 258 -7.12 -15.99 7.16
CA GLN A 258 -8.43 -16.52 6.76
C GLN A 258 -9.59 -15.62 7.20
N LEU A 259 -9.58 -15.10 8.43
CA LEU A 259 -10.61 -14.16 8.90
C LEU A 259 -10.60 -12.85 8.10
N ARG A 260 -9.41 -12.34 7.77
CA ARG A 260 -9.29 -11.21 6.84
C ARG A 260 -9.83 -11.58 5.46
N ALA A 261 -9.53 -12.76 4.93
CA ALA A 261 -10.04 -13.25 3.66
C ALA A 261 -11.58 -13.32 3.64
N GLU A 262 -12.20 -13.78 4.73
CA GLU A 262 -13.67 -13.81 4.86
C GLU A 262 -14.28 -12.41 4.77
N GLN A 263 -13.68 -11.41 5.40
CA GLN A 263 -14.14 -10.02 5.30
C GLN A 263 -13.91 -9.45 3.90
N ARG A 264 -12.78 -9.78 3.25
CA ARG A 264 -12.50 -9.42 1.85
C ARG A 264 -13.54 -10.03 0.89
N LEU A 265 -13.94 -11.27 1.12
CA LEU A 265 -14.99 -11.94 0.35
C LEU A 265 -16.36 -11.26 0.56
N ALA A 266 -16.68 -10.83 1.79
CA ALA A 266 -17.88 -10.04 2.06
C ALA A 266 -17.86 -8.71 1.31
N ASN A 267 -16.72 -8.02 1.29
CA ASN A 267 -16.54 -6.77 0.52
C ASN A 267 -16.74 -7.03 -0.99
N ALA A 268 -16.16 -8.09 -1.54
CA ALA A 268 -16.32 -8.46 -2.96
C ALA A 268 -17.80 -8.69 -3.31
N ARG A 269 -18.55 -9.39 -2.45
CA ARG A 269 -19.99 -9.63 -2.62
C ARG A 269 -20.80 -8.33 -2.56
N HIS A 270 -20.46 -7.43 -1.64
CA HIS A 270 -21.09 -6.12 -1.52
C HIS A 270 -20.88 -5.27 -2.78
N TYR A 271 -19.65 -5.18 -3.27
CA TYR A 271 -19.34 -4.45 -4.51
C TYR A 271 -19.99 -5.08 -5.74
N ARG A 272 -20.09 -6.41 -5.79
CA ARG A 272 -20.82 -7.12 -6.85
C ARG A 272 -22.30 -6.75 -6.88
N GLU A 273 -22.93 -6.59 -5.72
CA GLU A 273 -24.34 -6.19 -5.66
C GLU A 273 -24.54 -4.75 -6.14
N GLN A 274 -23.66 -3.83 -5.73
CA GLN A 274 -23.67 -2.45 -6.26
C GLN A 274 -23.45 -2.40 -7.77
N TYR A 275 -22.52 -3.21 -8.27
CA TYR A 275 -22.25 -3.35 -9.69
C TYR A 275 -23.50 -3.83 -10.45
N ARG A 276 -24.13 -4.92 -9.98
CA ARG A 276 -25.30 -5.52 -10.62
C ARG A 276 -26.51 -4.60 -10.62
N SER A 277 -26.80 -3.98 -9.47
CA SER A 277 -27.88 -3.00 -9.35
C SER A 277 -27.65 -1.75 -10.20
N GLY A 278 -26.39 -1.42 -10.52
CA GLY A 278 -26.02 -0.32 -11.40
C GLY A 278 -26.08 -0.64 -12.90
N LEU A 279 -26.17 -1.90 -13.32
CA LEU A 279 -26.29 -2.28 -14.73
C LEU A 279 -27.61 -1.76 -15.32
N GLY A 280 -27.57 -1.32 -16.58
CA GLY A 280 -28.77 -0.99 -17.34
C GLY A 280 -29.48 -2.24 -17.86
N ASP A 281 -30.58 -2.03 -18.60
CA ASP A 281 -31.50 -3.10 -19.02
C ASP A 281 -30.88 -4.12 -19.99
N ASP A 282 -29.88 -3.72 -20.80
CA ASP A 282 -29.21 -4.57 -21.78
C ASP A 282 -27.67 -4.45 -21.72
N PRO A 283 -27.03 -5.00 -20.66
CA PRO A 283 -25.60 -4.86 -20.45
C PRO A 283 -24.82 -5.82 -21.34
N GLN A 284 -23.90 -5.28 -22.14
CA GLN A 284 -23.16 -6.04 -23.15
C GLN A 284 -21.97 -6.79 -22.55
N PRO A 285 -21.75 -8.07 -22.88
CA PRO A 285 -20.56 -8.80 -22.43
C PRO A 285 -19.28 -8.20 -23.03
N ARG A 286 -18.19 -8.15 -22.24
CA ARG A 286 -16.88 -7.64 -22.68
C ARG A 286 -15.71 -8.59 -22.47
N ARG A 287 -15.95 -9.86 -22.12
CA ARG A 287 -14.90 -10.85 -21.89
C ARG A 287 -13.85 -10.89 -23.01
N GLU A 288 -14.27 -11.11 -24.25
CA GLU A 288 -13.34 -11.24 -25.39
C GLU A 288 -12.50 -9.97 -25.59
N ARG A 289 -13.13 -8.79 -25.53
CA ARG A 289 -12.44 -7.49 -25.63
C ARG A 289 -11.39 -7.30 -24.53
N LEU A 290 -11.68 -7.73 -23.30
CA LEU A 290 -10.75 -7.65 -22.18
C LEU A 290 -9.58 -8.62 -22.35
N ASP A 291 -9.84 -9.84 -22.84
CA ASP A 291 -8.80 -10.83 -23.12
C ASP A 291 -7.89 -10.37 -24.26
N ASP A 292 -8.44 -9.75 -25.30
CA ASP A 292 -7.69 -9.13 -26.40
C ASP A 292 -6.81 -7.98 -25.90
N ALA A 293 -7.40 -7.07 -25.10
CA ALA A 293 -6.66 -5.97 -24.51
C ALA A 293 -5.52 -6.47 -23.60
N LEU A 294 -5.77 -7.50 -22.79
CA LEU A 294 -4.73 -8.11 -21.95
C LEU A 294 -3.59 -8.68 -22.80
N ARG A 295 -3.90 -9.42 -23.87
CA ARG A 295 -2.89 -9.95 -24.80
C ARG A 295 -2.09 -8.84 -25.46
N GLY A 296 -2.75 -7.78 -25.91
CA GLY A 296 -2.09 -6.60 -26.49
C GLY A 296 -1.15 -5.91 -25.50
N LEU A 297 -1.62 -5.64 -24.27
CA LEU A 297 -0.80 -5.02 -23.22
C LEU A 297 0.40 -5.89 -22.84
N LEU A 298 0.23 -7.21 -22.77
CA LEU A 298 1.34 -8.14 -22.52
C LEU A 298 2.39 -8.07 -23.64
N ALA A 299 1.96 -8.12 -24.90
CA ALA A 299 2.86 -8.06 -26.05
C ALA A 299 3.63 -6.73 -26.11
N GLU A 300 2.98 -5.60 -25.79
CA GLU A 300 3.64 -4.29 -25.69
C GLU A 300 4.63 -4.24 -24.54
N THR A 301 4.28 -4.82 -23.38
CA THR A 301 5.17 -4.86 -22.21
C THR A 301 6.41 -5.73 -22.46
N ASP A 302 6.27 -6.82 -23.22
CA ASP A 302 7.37 -7.72 -23.58
C ASP A 302 8.39 -7.12 -24.56
N ARG A 303 8.15 -5.91 -25.08
CA ARG A 303 9.16 -5.16 -25.83
C ARG A 303 10.22 -4.51 -24.94
N PHE A 304 9.96 -4.42 -23.63
CA PHE A 304 10.89 -3.85 -22.66
C PHE A 304 11.70 -4.95 -21.96
N PRO A 305 12.92 -4.64 -21.48
CA PRO A 305 13.69 -5.57 -20.67
C PRO A 305 12.91 -6.09 -19.47
N ARG A 306 13.10 -7.38 -19.16
CA ARG A 306 12.57 -8.00 -17.94
C ARG A 306 13.30 -7.47 -16.72
N ARG A 307 12.72 -7.73 -15.54
CA ARG A 307 13.30 -7.35 -14.25
C ARG A 307 14.74 -7.85 -14.11
N ASP A 308 14.96 -9.15 -14.31
CA ASP A 308 16.29 -9.74 -14.14
C ASP A 308 17.30 -9.24 -15.18
N GLU A 309 16.87 -9.05 -16.42
CA GLU A 309 17.70 -8.47 -17.49
C GLU A 309 18.12 -7.03 -17.13
N MET A 310 17.19 -6.22 -16.63
CA MET A 310 17.50 -4.85 -16.22
C MET A 310 18.36 -4.81 -14.95
N ARG A 311 18.16 -5.74 -14.01
CA ARG A 311 18.99 -5.87 -12.82
C ARG A 311 20.43 -6.21 -13.19
N THR A 312 20.64 -7.25 -13.99
CA THR A 312 21.97 -7.63 -14.52
C THR A 312 22.63 -6.45 -15.24
N LYS A 313 21.88 -5.72 -16.07
CA LYS A 313 22.42 -4.52 -16.72
C LYS A 313 22.91 -3.46 -15.74
N LEU A 314 22.23 -3.26 -14.61
CA LEU A 314 22.58 -2.20 -13.66
C LEU A 314 23.69 -2.63 -12.68
N GLU A 315 23.65 -3.88 -12.22
CA GLU A 315 24.57 -4.42 -11.22
C GLU A 315 25.87 -4.91 -11.88
N ASP A 316 25.77 -5.63 -13.01
CA ASP A 316 26.90 -6.34 -13.60
C ASP A 316 27.52 -5.61 -14.80
N GLU A 317 26.73 -4.88 -15.60
CA GLU A 317 27.24 -4.19 -16.81
C GLU A 317 27.60 -2.72 -16.56
N LEU A 318 26.75 -2.01 -15.82
CA LEU A 318 26.92 -0.58 -15.53
C LEU A 318 27.61 -0.32 -14.18
N GLU A 319 27.74 -1.34 -13.32
CA GLU A 319 28.37 -1.29 -11.99
C GLU A 319 27.98 -0.02 -11.21
N LEU A 320 26.67 0.30 -11.18
CA LEU A 320 26.22 1.61 -10.72
C LEU A 320 26.46 1.83 -9.23
N ASP A 321 27.25 2.85 -8.91
CA ASP A 321 27.41 3.32 -7.55
C ASP A 321 26.26 4.25 -7.13
N ARG A 322 25.44 3.77 -6.19
CA ARG A 322 24.33 4.52 -5.59
C ARG A 322 24.78 5.68 -4.70
N SER A 323 26.10 5.83 -4.48
CA SER A 323 26.69 7.00 -3.82
C SER A 323 26.80 8.23 -4.75
N SER A 324 26.40 8.11 -6.02
CA SER A 324 26.32 9.21 -6.99
C SER A 324 24.87 9.54 -7.37
N PRO A 325 24.55 10.81 -7.75
CA PRO A 325 23.27 11.18 -8.35
C PRO A 325 22.86 10.29 -9.52
N TYR A 326 23.82 9.97 -10.39
CA TYR A 326 23.58 9.12 -11.57
C TYR A 326 23.17 7.70 -11.18
N GLY A 327 23.90 7.05 -10.28
CA GLY A 327 23.57 5.71 -9.81
C GLY A 327 22.27 5.66 -9.03
N ALA A 328 22.03 6.63 -8.14
CA ALA A 328 20.78 6.73 -7.38
C ALA A 328 19.56 6.92 -8.29
N ALA A 329 19.65 7.80 -9.30
CA ALA A 329 18.59 8.03 -10.27
C ALA A 329 18.24 6.77 -11.06
N ARG A 330 19.26 6.04 -11.53
CA ARG A 330 19.08 4.85 -12.38
C ARG A 330 18.56 3.66 -11.57
N TRP A 331 19.00 3.54 -10.31
CA TRP A 331 18.43 2.57 -9.39
C TRP A 331 16.97 2.85 -9.07
N GLY A 332 16.62 4.11 -8.78
CA GLY A 332 15.22 4.52 -8.56
C GLY A 332 14.33 4.24 -9.78
N LEU A 333 14.81 4.56 -10.99
CA LEU A 333 14.11 4.26 -12.24
C LEU A 333 13.90 2.75 -12.45
N TYR A 334 14.89 1.94 -12.13
CA TYR A 334 14.75 0.47 -12.16
C TYR A 334 13.69 -0.02 -11.18
N MET A 335 13.75 0.41 -9.93
CA MET A 335 12.79 -0.01 -8.91
C MET A 335 11.35 0.36 -9.30
N LEU A 336 11.12 1.57 -9.81
CA LEU A 336 9.77 2.03 -10.13
C LEU A 336 9.26 1.47 -11.46
N CYS A 337 10.11 1.38 -12.49
CA CYS A 337 9.68 1.03 -13.83
C CYS A 337 9.83 -0.46 -14.13
N PHE A 338 10.81 -1.15 -13.51
CA PHE A 338 11.22 -2.51 -13.87
C PHE A 338 10.98 -3.57 -12.79
N ASP A 339 11.08 -3.20 -11.51
CA ASP A 339 10.86 -4.10 -10.36
C ASP A 339 9.37 -4.36 -10.07
N ASN A 340 8.48 -3.69 -10.80
CA ASN A 340 7.03 -3.93 -10.72
C ASN A 340 6.66 -5.31 -11.30
N GLY A 341 6.73 -6.32 -10.43
CA GLY A 341 6.42 -7.72 -10.66
C GLY A 341 4.93 -7.99 -10.91
N PHE A 342 4.33 -7.37 -11.93
CA PHE A 342 2.98 -7.75 -12.37
C PHE A 342 2.89 -9.23 -12.78
N ARG A 343 4.03 -9.90 -13.01
CA ARG A 343 4.15 -11.34 -13.27
C ARG A 343 4.46 -12.18 -12.01
N PHE A 344 4.80 -11.54 -10.89
CA PHE A 344 5.27 -12.20 -9.66
C PHE A 344 4.16 -12.98 -8.94
N TYR A 345 2.90 -12.59 -9.13
CA TYR A 345 1.77 -13.40 -8.72
C TYR A 345 1.47 -14.37 -9.86
N GLY A 346 1.95 -15.61 -9.71
CA GLY A 346 1.89 -16.66 -10.72
C GLY A 346 0.50 -16.90 -11.33
N ASN A 347 0.45 -17.73 -12.37
CA ASN A 347 -0.75 -18.00 -13.16
C ASN A 347 -1.97 -18.45 -12.33
N ASP A 348 -1.77 -19.03 -11.14
CA ASP A 348 -2.87 -19.54 -10.30
C ASP A 348 -3.58 -18.47 -9.46
N LEU A 349 -2.87 -17.46 -8.92
CA LEU A 349 -3.49 -16.45 -8.05
C LEU A 349 -4.47 -15.53 -8.79
N ARG A 350 -4.31 -15.41 -10.11
CA ARG A 350 -5.06 -14.47 -10.97
C ARG A 350 -5.80 -15.15 -12.10
N ARG A 351 -5.82 -16.47 -12.13
CA ARG A 351 -6.59 -17.24 -13.12
C ARG A 351 -8.02 -16.71 -13.09
N ASP A 352 -8.48 -16.21 -14.23
CA ASP A 352 -9.85 -15.70 -14.44
C ASP A 352 -10.24 -14.39 -13.72
N LEU A 353 -9.26 -13.58 -13.29
CA LEU A 353 -9.47 -12.18 -12.84
C LEU A 353 -9.00 -11.18 -13.90
N THR A 354 -9.68 -11.13 -15.05
CA THR A 354 -9.20 -10.45 -16.25
C THR A 354 -9.08 -8.93 -16.08
N VAL A 355 -10.04 -8.24 -15.45
CA VAL A 355 -9.99 -6.78 -15.29
C VAL A 355 -8.82 -6.37 -14.38
N PHE A 356 -8.60 -7.09 -13.30
CA PHE A 356 -7.47 -6.91 -12.39
C PHE A 356 -6.14 -7.10 -13.12
N ARG A 357 -6.03 -8.15 -13.94
CA ARG A 357 -4.84 -8.38 -14.78
C ARG A 357 -4.61 -7.26 -15.79
N VAL A 358 -5.66 -6.83 -16.49
CA VAL A 358 -5.60 -5.70 -17.43
C VAL A 358 -5.08 -4.44 -16.75
N VAL A 359 -5.63 -4.07 -15.59
CA VAL A 359 -5.16 -2.88 -14.84
C VAL A 359 -3.71 -3.03 -14.41
N LYS A 360 -3.31 -4.19 -13.87
CA LYS A 360 -1.93 -4.41 -13.41
C LYS A 360 -0.90 -4.48 -14.53
N THR A 361 -1.23 -5.10 -15.65
CA THR A 361 -0.38 -5.09 -16.85
C THR A 361 -0.33 -3.70 -17.48
N GLY A 362 -1.46 -2.99 -17.53
CA GLY A 362 -1.52 -1.61 -18.01
C GLY A 362 -0.65 -0.68 -17.17
N GLN A 363 -0.75 -0.73 -15.83
CA GLN A 363 0.10 0.03 -14.92
C GLN A 363 1.60 -0.28 -15.12
N ALA A 364 1.94 -1.55 -15.32
CA ALA A 364 3.32 -1.94 -15.63
C ALA A 364 3.78 -1.33 -16.96
N LEU A 365 2.98 -1.42 -18.03
CA LEU A 365 3.31 -0.81 -19.32
C LEU A 365 3.51 0.71 -19.21
N LEU A 366 2.62 1.40 -18.48
CA LEU A 366 2.76 2.84 -18.22
C LEU A 366 4.08 3.15 -17.52
N ALA A 367 4.47 2.36 -16.52
CA ALA A 367 5.74 2.54 -15.82
C ALA A 367 6.94 2.29 -16.75
N ARG A 368 6.89 1.27 -17.62
CA ARG A 368 7.94 1.01 -18.63
C ARG A 368 8.09 2.19 -19.61
N ARG A 369 6.99 2.72 -20.12
CA ARG A 369 7.01 3.88 -21.03
C ARG A 369 7.44 5.16 -20.32
N ALA A 370 7.10 5.31 -19.04
CA ALA A 370 7.54 6.43 -18.23
C ALA A 370 9.06 6.43 -17.99
N HIS A 371 9.73 5.28 -18.07
CA HIS A 371 11.18 5.17 -17.88
C HIS A 371 11.94 6.11 -18.80
N ASP A 372 11.73 6.04 -20.11
CA ASP A 372 12.53 6.80 -21.08
C ASP A 372 12.26 8.30 -20.95
N PHE A 373 10.99 8.67 -20.74
CA PHE A 373 10.62 10.05 -20.43
C PHE A 373 11.31 10.57 -19.16
N ALA A 374 11.34 9.77 -18.09
CA ALA A 374 11.95 10.18 -16.83
C ALA A 374 13.47 10.22 -16.94
N LEU A 375 14.09 9.25 -17.63
CA LEU A 375 15.52 9.19 -17.90
C LEU A 375 16.01 10.48 -18.60
N ASP A 376 15.29 10.90 -19.65
CA ASP A 376 15.58 12.12 -20.41
C ASP A 376 15.33 13.39 -19.60
N ALA A 377 14.30 13.39 -18.75
CA ALA A 377 13.89 14.58 -18.00
C ALA A 377 14.67 14.82 -16.70
N LEU A 378 15.34 13.80 -16.15
CA LEU A 378 16.11 13.89 -14.90
C LEU A 378 17.33 14.80 -15.02
N ASP A 379 17.93 14.89 -16.22
CA ASP A 379 19.10 15.74 -16.53
C ASP A 379 20.28 15.43 -15.58
N VAL A 380 20.62 14.15 -15.43
CA VAL A 380 21.73 13.67 -14.57
C VAL A 380 22.76 12.94 -15.41
N ASP A 381 24.01 13.39 -15.32
CA ASP A 381 25.17 12.84 -16.01
C ASP A 381 26.06 12.00 -15.08
N PRO A 382 26.85 11.03 -15.60
CA PRO A 382 27.72 10.19 -14.77
C PRO A 382 28.75 10.93 -13.91
N GLY A 383 29.10 12.16 -14.31
CA GLY A 383 30.06 13.01 -13.58
C GLY A 383 29.43 13.92 -12.54
N ASP A 384 28.10 13.93 -12.40
CA ASP A 384 27.43 14.79 -11.43
C ASP A 384 27.71 14.34 -10.00
N THR A 385 28.05 15.28 -9.13
CA THR A 385 28.29 15.05 -7.70
C THR A 385 27.23 15.67 -6.79
N ASP A 386 26.25 16.36 -7.37
CA ASP A 386 25.18 17.08 -6.66
C ASP A 386 23.89 17.11 -7.50
N TYR A 387 22.76 17.45 -6.87
CA TYR A 387 21.46 17.60 -7.51
C TYR A 387 20.63 18.67 -6.79
N ASP A 388 20.30 19.76 -7.50
CA ASP A 388 19.64 20.92 -6.90
C ASP A 388 18.14 20.70 -6.69
N SER A 389 17.62 21.24 -5.59
CA SER A 389 16.21 21.10 -5.19
C SER A 389 15.22 21.77 -6.16
N GLY A 390 15.67 22.75 -6.94
CA GLY A 390 14.88 23.38 -8.00
C GLY A 390 14.57 22.43 -9.16
N ARG A 391 15.42 21.42 -9.43
CA ARG A 391 15.09 20.34 -10.38
C ARG A 391 13.97 19.46 -9.83
N SER A 392 14.05 19.05 -8.57
CA SER A 392 13.00 18.27 -7.89
C SER A 392 11.66 19.03 -7.86
N PHE A 393 11.69 20.33 -7.51
CA PHE A 393 10.50 21.15 -7.52
C PHE A 393 9.89 21.29 -8.93
N ARG A 394 10.73 21.46 -9.95
CA ARG A 394 10.30 21.52 -11.36
C ARG A 394 9.65 20.20 -11.78
N ALA A 395 10.20 19.07 -11.36
CA ALA A 395 9.63 17.75 -11.58
C ALA A 395 8.25 17.61 -10.91
N LYS A 396 8.11 17.99 -9.63
CA LYS A 396 6.81 17.98 -8.91
C LYS A 396 5.76 18.85 -9.61
N ARG A 397 6.13 20.08 -10.01
CA ARG A 397 5.23 20.99 -10.75
C ARG A 397 4.78 20.38 -12.08
N ARG A 398 5.69 19.74 -12.82
CA ARG A 398 5.37 19.05 -14.06
C ARG A 398 4.42 17.88 -13.81
N ALA A 399 4.72 17.03 -12.83
CA ALA A 399 3.90 15.89 -12.45
C ALA A 399 2.46 16.31 -12.12
N MET A 400 2.30 17.36 -11.32
CA MET A 400 0.97 17.86 -10.96
C MET A 400 0.23 18.52 -12.11
N ARG A 401 0.94 19.19 -13.03
CA ARG A 401 0.33 19.73 -14.24
C ARG A 401 -0.20 18.60 -15.12
N ASP A 402 0.63 17.60 -15.39
CA ASP A 402 0.29 16.48 -16.27
C ASP A 402 -0.81 15.63 -15.61
N PHE A 403 -0.74 15.39 -14.29
CA PHE A 403 -1.79 14.73 -13.52
C PHE A 403 -3.15 15.43 -13.63
N ARG A 404 -3.20 16.76 -13.45
CA ARG A 404 -4.46 17.52 -13.55
C ARG A 404 -5.02 17.50 -14.97
N ALA A 405 -4.17 17.75 -15.97
CA ALA A 405 -4.58 17.75 -17.36
C ALA A 405 -5.17 16.40 -17.80
N THR A 406 -4.46 15.30 -17.50
CA THR A 406 -4.92 13.95 -17.83
C THR A 406 -6.17 13.56 -17.04
N ARG A 407 -6.28 13.97 -15.77
CA ARG A 407 -7.50 13.72 -14.98
C ARG A 407 -8.72 14.38 -15.61
N ASP A 408 -8.57 15.62 -16.07
CA ASP A 408 -9.66 16.36 -16.71
C ASP A 408 -10.06 15.74 -18.06
N GLU A 409 -9.10 15.12 -18.77
CA GLU A 409 -9.32 14.41 -20.04
C GLU A 409 -10.01 13.04 -19.84
N TYR A 410 -9.58 12.26 -18.85
CA TYR A 410 -10.07 10.91 -18.58
C TYR A 410 -10.84 10.83 -17.25
N ASP A 411 -12.00 11.49 -17.17
CA ASP A 411 -12.84 11.49 -15.97
C ASP A 411 -13.79 10.27 -15.93
N SER A 412 -13.28 9.15 -15.42
CA SER A 412 -14.10 7.96 -15.15
C SER A 412 -13.56 7.12 -14.00
N ASN A 413 -14.43 6.28 -13.41
CA ASN A 413 -14.05 5.36 -12.33
C ASN A 413 -12.86 4.48 -12.73
N PHE A 414 -12.90 3.91 -13.95
CA PHE A 414 -11.85 3.04 -14.45
C PHE A 414 -10.54 3.79 -14.72
N ALA A 415 -10.60 5.00 -15.27
CA ALA A 415 -9.42 5.84 -15.45
C ALA A 415 -8.74 6.18 -14.11
N GLY A 416 -9.54 6.52 -13.09
CA GLY A 416 -9.04 6.75 -11.72
C GLY A 416 -8.37 5.51 -11.10
N VAL A 417 -8.89 4.31 -11.38
CA VAL A 417 -8.27 3.04 -10.97
C VAL A 417 -6.90 2.85 -11.62
N VAL A 418 -6.78 3.03 -12.95
CA VAL A 418 -5.51 2.85 -13.66
C VAL A 418 -4.49 3.90 -13.22
N ALA A 419 -4.92 5.16 -13.13
CA ALA A 419 -4.08 6.29 -12.74
C ALA A 419 -3.65 6.29 -11.26
N ASN A 420 -4.24 5.43 -10.41
CA ASN A 420 -3.92 5.40 -8.99
C ASN A 420 -2.44 5.14 -8.71
N GLU A 421 -1.79 4.26 -9.47
CA GLU A 421 -0.37 3.95 -9.28
C GLU A 421 0.50 5.20 -9.48
N ALA A 422 0.27 5.93 -10.56
CA ALA A 422 0.95 7.18 -10.85
C ALA A 422 0.71 8.22 -9.75
N ALA A 423 -0.53 8.36 -9.27
CA ALA A 423 -0.85 9.25 -8.16
C ALA A 423 -0.11 8.88 -6.86
N SER A 424 0.03 7.57 -6.59
CA SER A 424 0.76 7.06 -5.43
C SER A 424 2.25 7.31 -5.53
N ILE A 425 2.85 7.09 -6.70
CA ILE A 425 4.25 7.38 -6.99
C ILE A 425 4.54 8.88 -6.80
N ILE A 426 3.69 9.77 -7.32
CA ILE A 426 3.86 11.22 -7.13
C ILE A 426 3.84 11.58 -5.63
N ARG A 427 2.93 10.99 -4.84
CA ARG A 427 2.89 11.22 -3.37
C ARG A 427 4.14 10.70 -2.67
N ALA A 428 4.63 9.51 -3.05
CA ALA A 428 5.81 8.90 -2.44
C ALA A 428 7.08 9.75 -2.62
N GLY A 429 7.16 10.56 -3.68
CA GLY A 429 8.25 11.52 -3.87
C GLY A 429 8.37 12.58 -2.76
N GLU A 430 7.32 12.83 -1.97
CA GLU A 430 7.39 13.70 -0.79
C GLU A 430 8.00 12.97 0.42
N VAL A 431 7.64 11.69 0.63
CA VAL A 431 8.16 10.87 1.75
C VAL A 431 9.67 10.64 1.64
N SER A 432 10.20 10.56 0.41
CA SER A 432 11.64 10.45 0.18
C SER A 432 12.47 11.68 0.61
N LEU A 433 11.84 12.84 0.85
CA LEU A 433 12.52 14.05 1.33
C LEU A 433 12.62 14.14 2.86
N GLU A 434 11.95 13.24 3.59
CA GLU A 434 11.85 13.30 5.06
C GLU A 434 12.66 12.20 5.78
N MET A 435 13.37 11.34 5.04
CA MET A 435 13.88 10.04 5.53
C MET A 435 15.40 9.84 5.46
N GLY A 436 16.22 10.86 5.13
CA GLY A 436 17.63 10.68 4.79
C GLY A 436 18.65 11.01 5.88
N ASP A 437 19.46 10.01 6.23
CA ASP A 437 20.75 10.14 6.93
C ASP A 437 21.93 10.34 5.95
N GLY A 438 21.73 11.03 4.82
CA GLY A 438 22.68 11.12 3.71
C GLY A 438 22.86 12.53 3.10
N PRO A 439 23.63 12.68 2.01
CA PRO A 439 23.79 13.98 1.37
C PRO A 439 22.46 14.44 0.75
N ALA A 440 22.14 15.74 0.90
CA ALA A 440 20.84 16.31 0.51
C ALA A 440 20.45 16.05 -0.95
N TRP A 441 21.42 15.96 -1.87
CA TRP A 441 21.16 15.64 -3.27
C TRP A 441 20.46 14.30 -3.47
N LYS A 442 20.67 13.33 -2.57
CA LYS A 442 20.14 11.97 -2.71
C LYS A 442 18.62 11.96 -2.63
N GLU A 443 18.07 12.59 -1.60
CA GLU A 443 16.62 12.71 -1.43
C GLU A 443 15.99 13.53 -2.58
N ARG A 444 16.70 14.56 -3.04
CA ARG A 444 16.26 15.41 -4.16
C ARG A 444 16.21 14.65 -5.47
N VAL A 445 17.23 13.86 -5.80
CA VAL A 445 17.23 13.06 -7.03
C VAL A 445 16.20 11.94 -6.96
N GLU A 446 16.08 11.25 -5.81
CA GLU A 446 15.09 10.19 -5.62
C GLU A 446 13.66 10.75 -5.78
N SER A 447 13.33 11.84 -5.09
CA SER A 447 12.02 12.50 -5.24
C SER A 447 11.73 12.93 -6.69
N ALA A 448 12.73 13.48 -7.40
CA ALA A 448 12.59 13.85 -8.81
C ALA A 448 12.25 12.64 -9.70
N VAL A 449 12.87 11.48 -9.44
CA VAL A 449 12.54 10.22 -10.13
C VAL A 449 11.06 9.87 -9.92
N TYR A 450 10.57 9.87 -8.68
CA TYR A 450 9.15 9.61 -8.39
C TYR A 450 8.23 10.56 -9.16
N TYR A 451 8.47 11.87 -9.09
CA TYR A 451 7.64 12.84 -9.80
C TYR A 451 7.64 12.64 -11.31
N LEU A 452 8.81 12.40 -11.93
CA LEU A 452 8.93 12.24 -13.37
C LEU A 452 8.34 10.92 -13.87
N VAL A 453 8.50 9.82 -13.14
CA VAL A 453 7.85 8.55 -13.47
C VAL A 453 6.33 8.71 -13.40
N GLY A 454 5.81 9.30 -12.32
CA GLY A 454 4.38 9.56 -12.19
C GLY A 454 3.83 10.46 -13.30
N ALA A 455 4.57 11.50 -13.69
CA ALA A 455 4.24 12.35 -14.83
C ALA A 455 4.19 11.55 -16.15
N GLY A 456 5.22 10.74 -16.41
CA GLY A 456 5.29 9.87 -17.59
C GLY A 456 4.11 8.90 -17.67
N MET A 457 3.74 8.27 -16.55
CA MET A 457 2.60 7.37 -16.49
C MET A 457 1.27 8.08 -16.79
N MET A 458 1.08 9.31 -16.29
CA MET A 458 -0.14 10.09 -16.58
C MET A 458 -0.23 10.49 -18.06
N ARG A 459 0.90 10.88 -18.68
CA ARG A 459 0.93 11.23 -20.12
C ARG A 459 0.51 10.07 -21.02
N GLU A 460 0.84 8.85 -20.61
CA GLU A 460 0.55 7.63 -21.38
C GLU A 460 -0.79 6.98 -21.02
N LEU A 461 -1.56 7.53 -20.06
CA LEU A 461 -2.76 6.90 -19.50
C LEU A 461 -3.79 6.52 -20.58
N GLY A 462 -3.99 7.39 -21.58
CA GLY A 462 -4.93 7.17 -22.68
C GLY A 462 -4.67 5.88 -23.46
N ASN A 463 -3.39 5.52 -23.63
CA ASN A 463 -2.97 4.30 -24.34
C ASN A 463 -3.43 3.00 -23.66
N VAL A 464 -3.79 3.06 -22.38
CA VAL A 464 -4.36 1.93 -21.63
C VAL A 464 -5.88 2.07 -21.48
N VAL A 465 -6.38 3.28 -21.21
CA VAL A 465 -7.79 3.50 -20.87
C VAL A 465 -8.69 3.52 -22.10
N GLU A 466 -8.33 4.24 -23.17
CA GLU A 466 -9.20 4.44 -24.34
C GLU A 466 -9.64 3.14 -25.03
N PRO A 467 -8.76 2.14 -25.25
CA PRO A 467 -9.15 0.89 -25.89
C PRO A 467 -10.20 0.11 -25.07
N LEU A 468 -10.25 0.33 -23.76
CA LEU A 468 -11.13 -0.39 -22.85
C LEU A 468 -12.48 0.29 -22.65
N VAL A 469 -12.51 1.63 -22.69
CA VAL A 469 -13.72 2.40 -22.40
C VAL A 469 -14.47 2.90 -23.64
N SER A 470 -13.80 2.97 -24.80
CA SER A 470 -14.45 3.33 -26.06
C SER A 470 -15.54 2.32 -26.45
N ARG A 471 -16.60 2.83 -27.08
CA ARG A 471 -17.71 2.02 -27.62
C ARG A 471 -17.40 1.46 -29.01
N ASP A 472 -16.50 2.10 -29.77
CA ASP A 472 -16.40 1.91 -31.22
C ASP A 472 -15.07 1.33 -31.74
N ALA A 473 -14.11 0.93 -30.89
CA ALA A 473 -12.90 0.29 -31.40
C ALA A 473 -13.17 -1.20 -31.69
N THR A 474 -13.58 -1.49 -32.93
CA THR A 474 -13.51 -2.80 -33.60
C THR A 474 -12.32 -2.85 -34.53
#